data_AF-A0A838GDM6-F1
#
_entry.id   AF-A0A838GDM6-F1
#
_cell.length_a   1.000
_cell.length_b   1.000
_cell.length_c   1.000
_cell.angle_alpha   90.00
_cell.angle_beta   90.00
_cell.angle_gamma   90.00
#
_symmetry.space_group_name_H-M   'P 1'
#
loop_
_entity.id
_entity.type
_entity.pdbx_description
1 polymer ?
#
loop_
_entity_poly.entity_id
_entity_poly.type
_entity_poly.pdbx_seq_one_letter_code
_entity_poly.pdbx_strand_id
1 'polypeptide(L)'
;LHSARGEHSLEAVAAGERESGLLDIAMGSPLLLLDTVMYLANGTPLEYSRVLQRGDRARVELDFVPADMPAHPPLAGAGSGEGGGPAGT
;
A
#
# COMPACT_ATOMS: atom_id res chain seq x y z
N LEU A 1 0.23 -10.26 -15.53
CA LEU A 1 -1.18 -10.01 -15.12
C LEU A 1 -1.22 -8.59 -14.61
N HIS A 2 -2.03 -7.71 -15.21
CA HIS A 2 -2.25 -6.35 -14.68
C HIS A 2 -3.55 -6.38 -13.89
N SER A 3 -3.47 -6.15 -12.58
CA SER A 3 -4.65 -5.92 -11.75
C SER A 3 -5.22 -4.54 -12.10
N ALA A 4 -6.52 -4.47 -12.40
CA ALA A 4 -7.13 -3.24 -12.94
C ALA A 4 -7.78 -2.38 -11.85
N ARG A 5 -8.24 -3.02 -10.77
CA ARG A 5 -8.90 -2.36 -9.65
C ARG A 5 -8.74 -3.20 -8.38
N GLY A 6 -8.59 -2.52 -7.25
CA GLY A 6 -8.70 -3.11 -5.91
C GLY A 6 -9.79 -2.39 -5.11
N GLU A 7 -10.53 -3.15 -4.31
CA GLU A 7 -11.35 -2.63 -3.22
C GLU A 7 -10.64 -2.98 -1.92
N HIS A 8 -10.38 -1.97 -1.08
CA HIS A 8 -9.61 -2.11 0.15
C HIS A 8 -10.40 -1.50 1.33
N SER A 9 -10.49 -2.23 2.45
CA SER A 9 -10.86 -1.65 3.75
C SER A 9 -9.65 -1.70 4.69
N LEU A 10 -9.52 -0.65 5.51
CA LEU A 10 -8.51 -0.58 6.56
C LEU A 10 -9.22 -0.36 7.90
N GLU A 11 -9.07 -1.31 8.82
CA GLU A 11 -9.80 -1.34 10.08
C GLU A 11 -8.87 -1.56 11.27
N ALA A 12 -9.15 -0.90 12.39
CA ALA A 12 -8.53 -1.22 13.66
C ALA A 12 -9.31 -2.38 14.31
N VAL A 13 -8.63 -3.49 14.60
CA VAL A 13 -9.23 -4.67 15.22
C VAL A 13 -8.41 -5.14 16.42
N ALA A 14 -9.04 -5.87 17.33
CA ALA A 14 -8.36 -6.46 18.48
C ALA A 14 -7.81 -7.85 18.12
N ALA A 15 -6.58 -8.17 18.53
CA ALA A 15 -5.98 -9.48 18.31
C ALA A 15 -6.76 -10.59 19.03
N GLY A 16 -7.17 -11.62 18.28
CA GLY A 16 -7.73 -12.85 18.83
C GLY A 16 -6.65 -13.79 19.36
N GLU A 17 -7.05 -14.95 19.87
CA GLU A 17 -6.11 -15.96 20.41
C GLU A 17 -5.08 -16.41 19.36
N ARG A 18 -5.54 -16.70 18.14
CA ARG A 18 -4.69 -17.15 17.03
C ARG A 18 -3.66 -16.10 16.64
N GLU A 19 -4.09 -14.86 16.41
CA GLU A 19 -3.22 -13.76 16.02
C GLU A 19 -2.20 -13.45 17.10
N SER A 20 -2.62 -13.48 18.36
CA SER A 20 -1.77 -13.22 19.53
C SER A 20 -0.63 -14.23 19.63
N GLY A 21 -0.94 -15.52 19.42
CA GLY A 21 0.09 -16.57 19.40
C GLY A 21 1.04 -16.47 18.20
N LEU A 22 0.54 -16.13 17.01
CA LEU A 22 1.38 -16.01 15.81
C LEU A 22 2.28 -14.77 15.82
N LEU A 23 1.81 -13.66 16.40
CA LEU A 23 2.48 -12.36 16.34
C LEU A 23 3.27 -12.02 17.61
N ASP A 24 3.21 -12.90 18.62
CA ASP A 24 3.81 -12.73 19.94
C ASP A 24 3.42 -11.38 20.56
N ILE A 25 2.11 -11.23 20.77
CA ILE A 25 1.46 -10.07 21.39
C ILE A 25 0.37 -10.53 22.35
N ALA A 26 -0.07 -9.65 23.25
CA ALA A 26 -1.20 -9.98 24.13
C ALA A 26 -2.51 -10.06 23.34
N MET A 27 -3.43 -10.95 23.76
CA MET A 27 -4.81 -10.91 23.30
C MET A 27 -5.43 -9.53 23.54
N GLY A 28 -6.20 -9.06 22.57
CA GLY A 28 -6.77 -7.72 22.57
C GLY A 28 -5.81 -6.62 22.09
N SER A 29 -4.54 -6.93 21.83
CA SER A 29 -3.59 -5.93 21.27
C SER A 29 -4.11 -5.36 19.95
N PRO A 30 -3.91 -4.06 19.67
CA PRO A 30 -4.41 -3.45 18.45
C PRO A 30 -3.69 -3.97 17.21
N LEU A 31 -4.47 -4.33 16.20
CA LEU A 31 -4.03 -4.72 14.87
C LEU A 31 -4.66 -3.80 13.83
N LEU A 32 -3.99 -3.67 12.68
CA LEU A 32 -4.55 -3.11 11.47
C LEU A 32 -4.94 -4.27 10.54
N LEU A 33 -6.24 -4.38 10.24
CA LEU A 33 -6.77 -5.30 9.24
C LEU A 33 -6.85 -4.56 7.90
N LEU A 34 -6.15 -5.08 6.90
CA LEU A 34 -6.33 -4.74 5.49
C LEU A 34 -7.10 -5.88 4.83
N ASP A 35 -8.36 -5.61 4.46
CA ASP A 35 -9.23 -6.54 3.73
C ASP A 35 -9.28 -6.08 2.27
N THR A 36 -9.05 -6.98 1.32
CA THR A 36 -8.85 -6.59 -0.08
C THR A 36 -9.45 -7.59 -1.05
N VAL A 37 -10.15 -7.07 -2.06
CA VAL A 37 -10.55 -7.81 -3.27
C VAL A 37 -9.93 -7.16 -4.49
N MET A 38 -9.14 -7.92 -5.26
CA MET A 38 -8.55 -7.48 -6.52
C MET A 38 -9.35 -8.02 -7.70
N TYR A 39 -9.45 -7.22 -8.76
CA TYR A 39 -10.19 -7.57 -9.97
C TYR A 39 -9.33 -7.45 -11.23
N LEU A 40 -9.59 -8.32 -12.20
CA LEU A 40 -9.12 -8.20 -13.57
C LEU A 40 -9.81 -7.03 -14.29
N ALA A 41 -9.28 -6.62 -15.44
CA ALA A 41 -9.85 -5.53 -16.25
C ALA A 41 -11.30 -5.78 -16.71
N ASN A 42 -11.70 -7.03 -16.84
CA ASN A 42 -13.07 -7.42 -17.17
C ASN A 42 -14.01 -7.50 -15.94
N GLY A 43 -13.54 -7.08 -14.75
CA GLY A 43 -14.30 -7.11 -13.50
C GLY A 43 -14.36 -8.47 -12.81
N THR A 44 -13.71 -9.52 -13.34
CA THR A 44 -13.64 -10.82 -12.65
C THR A 44 -12.76 -10.71 -11.39
N PRO A 45 -13.21 -11.20 -10.21
CA PRO A 45 -12.37 -11.26 -9.02
C PRO A 45 -11.13 -12.13 -9.27
N LEU A 46 -9.97 -11.59 -8.94
CA LEU A 46 -8.66 -12.24 -9.08
C LEU A 46 -8.17 -12.78 -7.74
N GLU A 47 -8.24 -11.97 -6.69
CA GLU A 47 -7.65 -12.29 -5.38
C GLU A 47 -8.52 -11.74 -4.26
N TYR A 48 -8.58 -12.50 -3.16
CA TYR A 48 -9.10 -12.06 -1.88
C TYR A 48 -8.00 -12.23 -0.82
N SER A 49 -7.71 -11.17 -0.07
CA SER A 49 -6.68 -11.19 0.97
C SER A 49 -7.14 -10.49 2.24
N ARG A 50 -6.85 -11.12 3.39
CA ARG A 50 -6.94 -10.49 4.70
C ARG A 50 -5.57 -10.46 5.35
N VAL A 51 -5.06 -9.27 5.61
CA VAL A 51 -3.74 -9.06 6.19
C VAL A 51 -3.89 -8.36 7.53
N LEU A 52 -3.28 -8.93 8.57
CA LEU A 52 -3.22 -8.34 9.90
C LEU A 52 -1.81 -7.87 10.20
N GLN A 53 -1.67 -6.59 10.49
CA GLN A 53 -0.41 -5.97 10.88
C GLN A 53 -0.46 -5.52 12.33
N ARG A 54 0.66 -5.70 13.03
CA ARG A 54 0.84 -5.24 14.42
C ARG A 54 0.71 -3.72 14.49
N GLY A 55 -0.29 -3.22 15.21
CA GLY A 55 -0.55 -1.77 15.33
C GLY A 55 0.57 -1.01 16.04
N ASP A 56 1.36 -1.69 16.88
CA ASP A 56 2.54 -1.12 17.55
C ASP A 56 3.80 -1.08 16.66
N ARG A 57 3.74 -1.65 15.45
CA ARG A 57 4.88 -1.74 14.51
C ARG A 57 4.56 -1.31 13.08
N ALA A 58 3.31 -0.93 12.81
CA ALA A 58 2.87 -0.52 11.49
C ALA A 58 2.33 0.91 11.52
N ARG A 59 2.61 1.65 10.45
CA ARG A 59 2.06 2.97 10.18
C ARG A 59 1.53 2.97 8.76
N VAL A 60 0.38 3.59 8.56
CA VAL A 60 -0.18 3.83 7.22
C VAL A 60 -0.06 5.32 6.94
N GLU A 61 0.52 5.64 5.79
CA GLU A 61 0.60 7.00 5.25
C GLU A 61 -0.17 7.01 3.93
N LEU A 62 -1.07 7.97 3.77
CA LEU A 62 -1.95 8.09 2.61
C LEU A 62 -1.87 9.51 2.08
N ASP A 63 -1.58 9.63 0.79
CA ASP A 63 -1.70 10.87 0.04
C ASP A 63 -2.94 10.81 -0.84
N PHE A 64 -3.84 11.76 -0.67
CA PHE A 64 -5.05 11.87 -1.47
C PHE A 64 -4.85 12.90 -2.57
N VAL A 65 -5.03 12.49 -3.83
CA VAL A 65 -5.04 13.40 -4.98
C VAL A 65 -6.47 13.64 -5.46
N PRO A 66 -6.78 14.82 -6.00
CA PRO A 66 -8.06 15.07 -6.67
C PRO A 66 -8.32 14.05 -7.78
N ALA A 67 -9.58 13.62 -7.93
CA ALA A 67 -9.94 12.53 -8.85
C ALA A 67 -9.73 12.86 -10.34
N ASP A 68 -9.64 14.15 -10.69
CA ASP A 68 -9.35 14.67 -12.02
C ASP A 68 -7.84 14.88 -12.28
N MET A 69 -6.99 14.65 -11.28
CA MET A 69 -5.54 14.71 -11.40
C MET A 69 -4.97 13.33 -11.79
N PRO A 70 -4.02 13.25 -12.74
CA PRO A 70 -3.39 11.98 -13.08
C PRO A 70 -2.73 11.37 -11.84
N ALA A 71 -2.92 10.07 -11.64
CA ALA A 71 -2.71 9.34 -10.38
C ALA A 71 -1.29 9.37 -9.79
N HIS A 72 -0.30 9.96 -10.46
CA HIS A 72 0.97 10.39 -9.87
C HIS A 72 1.52 11.57 -10.68
N PRO A 73 1.92 12.71 -10.08
CA PRO A 73 2.87 13.58 -10.75
C PRO A 73 4.15 12.77 -11.02
N PRO A 74 4.80 12.92 -12.19
CA PRO A 74 6.09 12.27 -12.41
C PRO A 74 7.02 12.67 -11.25
N LEU A 75 7.74 11.72 -10.67
CA LEU A 75 8.73 12.00 -9.62
C LEU A 75 9.70 13.07 -10.18
N ALA A 76 9.50 14.33 -9.78
CA ALA A 76 10.33 15.43 -10.20
C ALA A 76 11.65 15.33 -9.41
N GLY A 77 12.62 14.61 -9.96
CA GLY A 77 13.93 14.46 -9.31
C GLY A 77 14.68 13.17 -9.58
N ALA A 78 14.74 12.69 -10.82
CA ALA A 78 15.90 11.92 -11.28
C ALA A 78 16.65 12.78 -12.31
N GLY A 79 17.19 13.90 -11.83
CA GLY A 79 18.17 14.66 -12.58
C GLY A 79 19.44 13.83 -12.67
N SER A 80 19.62 13.12 -13.78
CA SER A 80 20.95 12.71 -14.21
C SER A 80 21.72 13.98 -14.52
N GLY A 81 22.50 14.45 -13.55
CA GLY A 81 23.54 15.43 -13.80
C GLY A 81 24.60 14.78 -14.69
N GLU A 82 24.52 14.98 -16.00
CA GLU A 82 25.70 14.98 -16.85
C GLU A 82 26.05 16.42 -17.17
N GLY A 83 26.91 16.99 -16.32
CA GLY A 83 27.71 18.15 -16.66
C GLY A 83 28.80 17.73 -17.64
N GLY A 84 28.84 18.40 -18.78
CA GLY A 84 29.90 18.24 -19.79
C GLY A 84 29.80 19.37 -20.81
N GLY A 85 30.22 20.57 -20.41
CA GLY A 85 30.29 21.72 -21.31
C GLY A 85 31.23 21.48 -22.49
N PRO A 86 31.04 22.17 -23.63
CA PRO A 86 31.89 21.98 -24.79
C PRO A 86 33.30 22.53 -24.51
N ALA A 87 34.30 21.66 -24.59
CA ALA A 87 35.69 22.05 -24.77
C ALA A 87 35.93 22.41 -26.24
N GLY A 88 36.50 23.60 -26.48
CA GLY A 88 37.27 24.08 -27.65
C GLY A 88 36.78 23.72 -29.06
N THR A 89 36.72 24.62 -30.03
CA THR A 89 37.68 25.66 -30.40
C THR A 89 36.97 26.62 -31.36
#